data_AF-A0A2V6S1W1-F1
#
_entry.id   AF-A0A2V6S1W1-F1
#
_cell.length_a   1.000
_cell.length_b   1.000
_cell.length_c   1.000
_cell.angle_alpha   90.00
_cell.angle_beta   90.00
_cell.angle_gamma   90.00
#
_symmetry.space_group_name_H-M   'P 1'
#
loop_
_entity.id
_entity.type
_entity.pdbx_description
1 polymer ?
#
loop_
_entity_poly.entity_id
_entity_poly.type
_entity_poly.pdbx_seq_one_letter_code
_entity_poly.pdbx_strand_id
1 'polypeptide(L)'
;MYLVAMSFRRRLTLLVVGAIALLAPLAHASPPDPAWIAGFWDNADYDDVVLLVTSAVGTADSRPPYVTVSAPVVIASVSSPDESPVSGRPLSSWNTRAPPTASA
;
A
#
# COMPACT_ATOMS: atom_id res chain seq x y z
N MET A 1 24.76 34.88 0.30
CA MET A 1 23.95 33.78 -0.27
C MET A 1 24.18 32.44 0.45
N TYR A 2 25.42 31.95 0.59
CA TYR A 2 25.74 30.67 1.25
C TYR A 2 25.29 30.54 2.71
N LEU A 3 25.49 31.56 3.55
CA LEU A 3 25.08 31.56 4.97
C LEU A 3 23.56 31.48 5.17
N VAL A 4 22.80 32.16 4.29
CA VAL A 4 21.33 32.13 4.29
C VAL A 4 20.83 30.76 3.87
N ALA A 5 21.44 30.15 2.84
CA ALA A 5 21.15 28.80 2.41
C ALA A 5 21.49 27.74 3.49
N MET A 6 22.62 27.88 4.19
CA MET A 6 23.00 26.99 5.30
C MET A 6 22.01 27.06 6.47
N SER A 7 21.53 28.27 6.78
CA SER A 7 20.54 28.51 7.84
C SER A 7 19.16 27.98 7.45
N PHE A 8 18.79 28.06 6.18
CA PHE A 8 17.56 27.45 5.66
C PHE A 8 17.61 25.92 5.70
N ARG A 9 18.70 25.32 5.23
CA ARG A 9 18.92 23.87 5.31
C ARG A 9 18.85 23.37 6.75
N ARG A 10 19.53 24.04 7.69
CA ARG A 10 19.50 23.69 9.11
C ARG A 10 18.08 23.73 9.69
N ARG A 11 17.31 24.78 9.40
CA ARG A 11 15.91 24.90 9.85
C ARG A 11 15.03 23.79 9.26
N LEU A 12 15.19 23.50 7.96
CA LEU A 12 14.47 22.43 7.30
C LEU A 12 14.81 21.06 7.92
N THR A 13 16.09 20.79 8.17
CA THR A 13 16.52 19.55 8.84
C THR A 13 15.91 19.42 10.22
N LEU A 14 15.94 20.47 11.04
CA LEU A 14 15.32 20.43 12.38
C LEU A 14 13.80 20.21 12.31
N LEU A 15 13.12 20.84 11.34
CA LEU A 15 11.69 20.64 11.12
C LEU A 15 11.38 19.19 10.71
N VAL A 16 12.15 18.63 9.77
CA VAL A 16 11.95 17.25 9.32
C VAL A 16 12.23 16.25 10.44
N VAL A 17 13.33 16.42 11.18
CA VAL A 17 13.67 15.56 12.32
C VAL A 17 12.61 15.66 13.41
N GLY A 18 12.17 16.87 13.75
CA GLY A 18 11.10 17.09 14.72
C GLY A 18 9.78 16.46 14.27
N ALA A 19 9.41 16.62 13.00
CA ALA A 19 8.21 16.01 12.44
C ALA A 19 8.27 14.47 12.56
N ILE A 20 9.37 13.85 12.11
CA ILE A 20 9.56 12.40 12.19
C ILE A 20 9.48 11.91 13.64
N ALA A 21 10.14 12.59 14.57
CA ALA A 21 10.12 12.24 15.99
C ALA A 21 8.72 12.34 16.62
N LEU A 22 7.89 13.28 16.14
CA LEU A 22 6.54 13.50 16.64
C LEU A 22 5.47 12.64 15.96
N LEU A 23 5.72 12.05 14.79
CA LEU A 23 4.73 11.26 14.04
C LEU A 23 4.15 10.11 14.87
N ALA A 24 5.01 9.33 15.54
CA ALA A 24 4.59 8.17 16.34
C ALA A 24 3.75 8.55 17.56
N PRO A 25 4.17 9.45 18.46
CA PRO A 25 3.34 9.82 19.61
C PRO A 25 2.04 10.50 19.19
N LEU A 26 2.03 11.30 18.12
CA LEU A 26 0.79 11.87 17.59
C LEU A 26 -0.14 10.81 16.96
N ALA A 27 0.41 9.74 16.37
CA ALA A 27 -0.39 8.63 15.87
C ALA A 27 -1.08 7.84 17.01
N HIS A 28 -0.48 7.81 18.20
CA HIS A 28 -1.02 7.09 19.36
C HIS A 28 -1.88 7.99 20.27
N ALA A 29 -2.01 9.28 19.96
CA ALA A 29 -2.70 10.27 20.81
C ALA A 29 -4.24 10.15 20.87
N SER A 30 -4.80 9.13 20.19
CA SER A 30 -6.11 8.50 20.49
C SER A 30 -7.39 9.06 19.83
N PRO A 31 -8.40 8.19 19.61
CA PRO A 31 -8.30 6.73 19.64
C PRO A 31 -7.50 6.21 18.43
N PRO A 32 -6.69 5.14 18.59
CA PRO A 32 -6.04 4.50 17.46
C PRO A 32 -7.07 4.01 16.44
N ASP A 33 -6.69 4.03 15.16
CA ASP A 33 -7.57 3.52 14.10
C ASP A 33 -7.92 2.05 14.37
N PRO A 34 -9.14 1.59 14.02
CA PRO A 34 -9.56 0.24 14.31
C PRO A 34 -8.75 -0.78 13.49
N ALA A 35 -8.02 -1.67 14.17
CA ALA A 35 -7.20 -2.69 13.54
C ALA A 35 -8.00 -3.91 12.99
N TRP A 36 -9.31 -3.98 13.25
CA TRP A 36 -10.16 -5.12 12.91
C TRP A 36 -10.79 -5.04 11.52
N ILE A 37 -10.55 -3.97 10.76
CA ILE A 37 -11.09 -3.81 9.41
C ILE A 37 -10.31 -4.73 8.45
N ALA A 38 -10.92 -5.87 8.11
CA ALA A 38 -10.36 -6.85 7.18
C ALA A 38 -10.11 -6.21 5.80
N GLY A 39 -9.02 -6.59 5.14
CA GLY A 39 -8.65 -6.06 3.82
C GLY A 39 -8.00 -4.66 3.85
N PHE A 40 -8.00 -3.97 4.99
CA PHE A 40 -7.51 -2.59 5.06
C PHE A 40 -6.07 -2.49 5.58
N TRP A 41 -5.69 -3.36 6.52
CA TRP A 41 -4.39 -3.30 7.21
C TRP A 41 -3.51 -4.54 6.98
N ASP A 42 -4.09 -5.60 6.43
CA ASP A 42 -3.52 -6.94 6.31
C ASP A 42 -2.96 -7.25 4.91
N ASN A 43 -2.82 -6.23 4.04
CA ASN A 43 -2.39 -6.38 2.65
C ASN A 43 -3.33 -7.30 1.84
N ALA A 44 -4.63 -7.31 2.16
CA ALA A 44 -5.63 -8.09 1.45
C ALA A 44 -6.58 -7.23 0.59
N ASP A 45 -6.06 -6.15 0.00
CA ASP A 45 -6.75 -5.29 -0.98
C ASP A 45 -6.45 -5.66 -2.44
N TYR A 46 -5.73 -6.77 -2.67
CA TYR A 46 -5.44 -7.38 -3.97
C TYR A 46 -4.54 -6.54 -4.90
N ASP A 47 -3.76 -5.60 -4.35
CA ASP A 47 -2.75 -4.86 -5.14
C ASP A 47 -1.65 -5.79 -5.68
N ASP A 48 -1.34 -6.87 -4.95
CA ASP A 48 -0.46 -7.97 -5.33
C ASP A 48 -0.94 -8.72 -6.58
N VAL A 49 -2.25 -8.95 -6.71
CA VAL A 49 -2.87 -9.55 -7.90
C VAL A 49 -2.75 -8.61 -9.10
N VAL A 50 -3.01 -7.31 -8.91
CA VAL A 50 -2.84 -6.30 -9.97
C VAL A 50 -1.38 -6.24 -10.41
N LEU A 51 -0.44 -6.26 -9.47
CA LEU A 51 0.99 -6.28 -9.74
C LEU A 51 1.40 -7.56 -10.50
N LEU A 52 0.85 -8.72 -10.13
CA LEU A 52 1.10 -9.99 -10.82
C LEU A 52 0.57 -9.97 -12.26
N VAL A 53 -0.65 -9.51 -12.49
CA VAL A 53 -1.24 -9.44 -13.83
C VAL A 53 -0.47 -8.46 -14.71
N THR A 54 -0.15 -7.28 -14.20
CA THR A 54 0.55 -6.25 -14.99
C THR A 54 2.00 -6.63 -15.28
N SER A 55 2.69 -7.29 -14.35
CA SER A 55 4.02 -7.84 -14.59
C SER A 55 3.99 -8.98 -15.61
N ALA A 56 3.02 -9.90 -15.53
CA ALA A 56 2.85 -10.98 -16.51
C ALA A 56 2.61 -10.46 -17.93
N VAL A 57 1.76 -9.43 -18.09
CA VAL A 57 1.51 -8.76 -19.38
C VAL A 57 2.77 -8.05 -19.89
N GLY A 58 3.55 -7.43 -18.99
CA GLY A 58 4.86 -6.83 -19.34
C GLY A 58 5.93 -7.85 -19.73
N THR A 59 5.81 -9.10 -19.27
CA THR A 59 6.73 -10.22 -19.61
C THR A 59 6.28 -11.06 -20.80
N ALA A 60 5.16 -10.74 -21.45
CA ALA A 60 4.75 -11.42 -22.67
C ALA A 60 5.83 -11.23 -23.75
N ASP A 61 6.62 -12.29 -23.95
CA ASP A 61 7.77 -12.34 -24.86
C ASP A 61 7.34 -11.85 -26.25
N SER A 62 8.05 -10.88 -26.83
CA SER A 62 7.77 -10.36 -28.19
C SER A 62 8.16 -11.35 -29.30
N ARG A 63 8.46 -12.60 -28.93
CA ARG A 63 9.05 -13.62 -29.79
C ARG A 63 7.96 -14.35 -30.58
N PRO A 64 8.11 -14.54 -31.90
CA PRO A 64 7.12 -15.23 -32.72
C PRO A 64 6.93 -16.67 -32.21
N PRO A 65 5.71 -17.23 -32.29
CA PRO A 65 5.34 -18.42 -31.54
C PRO A 65 6.08 -19.64 -32.08
N TYR A 66 6.97 -20.20 -31.26
CA TYR A 66 7.17 -21.64 -31.31
C TYR A 66 5.91 -22.27 -30.71
N VAL A 67 5.39 -23.33 -31.34
CA VAL A 67 4.26 -24.09 -30.82
C VAL A 67 4.70 -24.79 -29.54
N THR A 68 4.61 -24.07 -28.41
CA THR A 68 4.66 -24.65 -27.07
C THR A 68 3.24 -25.04 -26.71
N VAL A 69 3.03 -26.32 -26.46
CA VAL A 69 1.82 -26.80 -25.80
C VAL A 69 1.84 -26.20 -24.39
N SER A 70 1.18 -25.06 -24.20
CA SER A 70 1.01 -24.45 -22.89
C SER A 70 0.07 -25.33 -22.08
N ALA A 71 0.64 -26.22 -21.27
CA ALA A 71 -0.10 -26.79 -20.16
C ALA A 71 -0.38 -25.66 -19.15
N PRO A 72 -1.63 -25.38 -18.78
CA PRO A 72 -1.92 -24.38 -17.77
C PRO A 72 -1.30 -24.81 -16.44
N VAL A 73 -0.31 -24.07 -15.97
CA VAL A 73 0.18 -24.20 -14.58
C VAL A 73 -0.82 -23.45 -13.71
N VAL A 74 -1.61 -24.18 -12.94
CA VAL A 74 -2.50 -23.59 -11.94
C VAL A 74 -1.64 -23.19 -10.74
N ILE A 75 -1.33 -21.90 -10.62
CA ILE A 75 -0.48 -21.36 -9.55
C ILE A 75 -1.31 -21.12 -8.27
N ALA A 76 -2.61 -20.83 -8.43
CA ALA A 76 -3.59 -20.78 -7.34
C ALA A 76 -5.01 -20.90 -7.90
N SER A 77 -5.92 -21.51 -7.15
CA SER A 77 -7.36 -21.49 -7.41
C SER A 77 -8.03 -20.51 -6.45
N VAL A 78 -8.55 -19.39 -6.98
CA VAL A 78 -9.33 -18.43 -6.20
C VAL A 78 -10.81 -18.75 -6.41
N SER A 79 -11.50 -19.13 -5.34
CA SER A 79 -12.95 -19.19 -5.35
C SER A 79 -13.49 -17.77 -5.44
N SER A 80 -14.28 -17.47 -6.47
CA SER A 80 -14.96 -16.17 -6.56
C SER A 80 -15.89 -16.01 -5.36
N PRO A 81 -15.70 -15.00 -4.50
CA PRO A 81 -16.72 -14.65 -3.53
C PRO A 81 -17.97 -14.18 -4.28
N ASP A 82 -19.14 -14.45 -3.71
CA ASP A 82 -20.40 -13.90 -4.18
C ASP A 82 -20.38 -12.37 -3.96
N GLU A 83 -20.08 -11.62 -5.01
CA GLU A 83 -20.11 -10.15 -4.99
C GLU A 83 -21.57 -9.67 -5.07
N SER A 84 -22.34 -9.92 -4.02
CA SER A 84 -23.59 -9.21 -3.82
C SER A 84 -23.25 -7.73 -3.55
N PRO A 85 -23.74 -6.76 -4.36
CA PRO A 85 -23.42 -5.36 -4.16
C PRO A 85 -23.98 -4.88 -2.82
N VAL A 86 -23.09 -4.69 -1.85
CA VAL A 86 -23.44 -4.04 -0.58
C VAL A 86 -23.72 -2.58 -0.87
N SER A 87 -24.91 -2.09 -0.48
CA SER A 87 -25.25 -0.67 -0.59
C SER A 87 -24.22 0.17 0.16
N GLY A 88 -23.37 0.86 -0.59
CA GLY A 88 -22.30 1.68 -0.06
C GLY A 88 -22.84 2.89 0.68
N ARG A 89 -22.61 2.96 1.98
CA ARG A 89 -22.72 4.22 2.73
C ARG A 89 -21.61 5.15 2.23
N PRO A 90 -21.87 6.45 1.97
CA PRO A 90 -20.81 7.37 1.58
C PRO A 90 -19.72 7.36 2.66
N LEU A 91 -18.53 6.90 2.29
CA LEU A 91 -17.36 6.94 3.14
C LEU A 91 -16.99 8.42 3.31
N SER A 92 -17.08 8.93 4.54
CA SER A 92 -16.40 10.19 4.89
C SER A 92 -14.95 10.05 4.49
N SER A 93 -14.28 11.14 4.08
CA SER A 93 -12.84 11.12 3.78
C SER A 93 -12.04 10.55 4.96
N TRP A 94 -11.77 9.25 4.94
CA TRP A 94 -10.96 8.57 5.95
C TRP A 94 -9.53 9.00 5.65
N ASN A 95 -8.93 9.69 6.61
CA ASN A 95 -7.53 10.08 6.52
C ASN A 95 -6.70 8.80 6.62
N THR A 96 -6.26 8.26 5.49
CA THR A 96 -5.41 7.06 5.43
C THR A 96 -4.09 7.34 6.13
N ARG A 97 -3.91 6.79 7.32
CA ARG A 97 -2.61 6.65 7.99
C ARG A 97 -2.15 5.21 7.85
N ALA A 98 -0.84 4.94 7.81
CA ALA A 98 -0.29 3.58 7.78
C ALA A 98 -0.49 2.84 9.12
N PRO A 99 -0.65 1.50 9.12
CA PRO A 99 -0.85 0.71 10.33
C PRO A 99 0.40 0.72 11.24
N PRO A 100 0.24 0.53 12.56
CA PRO A 100 1.36 0.38 13.49
C PRO A 100 2.13 -0.93 13.21
N THR A 101 3.46 -0.90 13.41
CA THR A 101 4.30 -2.10 13.34
C THR A 101 4.03 -3.01 14.55
N ALA A 102 3.79 -4.30 14.30
CA ALA A 102 3.56 -5.29 15.35
C ALA A 102 4.78 -5.38 16.30
N SER A 103 4.54 -5.26 17.60
CA SER A 103 5.57 -5.44 18.63
C SER A 103 5.82 -6.92 18.88
N ALA A 104 7.10 -7.29 19.05
CA ALA A 104 7.57 -8.61 19.47
C ALA A 104 7.42 -8.82 20.99
#